data_AF-A0A7D3XYW6-F1
#
_entry.id   AF-A0A7D3XYW6-F1
#
_cell.length_a   1.000
_cell.length_b   1.000
_cell.length_c   1.000
_cell.angle_alpha   90.00
_cell.angle_beta   90.00
_cell.angle_gamma   90.00
#
_symmetry.space_group_name_H-M   'P 1'
#
loop_
_entity.id
_entity.type
_entity.pdbx_description
1 polymer ?
#
loop_
_entity_poly.entity_id
_entity_poly.type
_entity_poly.pdbx_seq_one_letter_code
_entity_poly.pdbx_strand_id
1 'polypeptide(L)'
;MKFNKALITVSAATLSLGVVACDGPKEDAAEDVGEQQAEVVNEQAEAMEDAGQITDAQEDAMTDAAEDKADAMEEAGEAADNAAGN
;
A
#
# COMPACT_ATOMS: atom_id res chain seq x y z
N MET A 1 0.52 10.08 -12.67
CA MET A 1 0.99 9.30 -13.84
C MET A 1 -0.22 8.60 -14.44
N LYS A 2 -0.22 8.20 -15.72
CA LYS A 2 -1.29 7.35 -16.27
C LYS A 2 -0.98 5.92 -15.85
N PHE A 3 -1.60 5.44 -14.78
CA PHE A 3 -1.47 4.04 -14.38
C PHE A 3 -2.27 3.20 -15.36
N ASN A 4 -1.59 2.28 -16.04
CA ASN A 4 -2.22 1.37 -16.98
C ASN A 4 -3.11 0.40 -16.17
N LYS A 5 -4.41 0.33 -16.49
CA LYS A 5 -5.43 -0.63 -15.97
C LYS A 5 -5.09 -2.12 -16.27
N ALA A 6 -3.82 -2.51 -16.31
CA ALA A 6 -3.39 -3.88 -16.58
C ALA A 6 -2.03 -4.12 -15.91
N LEU A 7 -1.96 -5.15 -15.03
CA LEU A 7 -0.82 -5.47 -14.16
C LEU A 7 -0.67 -4.38 -13.09
N ILE A 8 -0.92 -4.65 -11.82
CA ILE A 8 0.13 -5.09 -10.89
C ILE A 8 -0.49 -6.04 -9.85
N THR A 9 -0.44 -7.34 -10.12
CA THR A 9 -0.32 -8.35 -9.04
C THR A 9 1.18 -8.45 -8.77
N VAL A 10 1.78 -7.46 -8.11
CA VAL A 10 3.15 -7.62 -7.61
C VAL A 10 3.02 -8.33 -6.30
N SER A 11 3.24 -9.64 -6.38
CA SER A 11 3.59 -10.44 -5.22
C SER A 11 4.86 -9.85 -4.60
N ALA A 12 4.72 -8.98 -3.60
CA ALA A 12 5.82 -8.56 -2.74
C ALA A 12 6.25 -9.67 -1.75
N ALA A 13 5.76 -10.91 -1.93
CA ALA A 13 6.29 -12.10 -1.27
C ALA A 13 7.65 -12.57 -1.81
N THR A 14 8.52 -11.65 -2.27
CA THR A 14 9.93 -11.97 -2.50
C THR A 14 10.71 -11.71 -1.21
N LEU A 15 10.75 -12.75 -0.38
CA LEU A 15 11.78 -13.02 0.62
C LEU A 15 13.19 -12.84 0.03
N SER A 16 13.68 -11.61 -0.08
CA SER A 16 15.07 -11.29 -0.43
C SER A 16 15.90 -11.42 0.84
N LEU A 17 16.34 -12.66 1.11
CA LEU A 17 17.37 -13.02 2.09
C LEU A 17 18.77 -12.42 1.76
N GLY A 18 18.83 -11.19 1.30
CA GLY A 18 20.07 -10.47 1.04
C GLY A 18 19.82 -9.18 0.28
N VAL A 19 20.05 -8.05 0.96
CA VAL A 19 20.20 -6.69 0.42
C VAL A 19 18.93 -5.83 0.37
N VAL A 20 18.32 -5.59 1.52
CA VAL A 20 17.94 -4.24 2.01
C VAL A 20 18.26 -4.25 3.50
N ALA A 21 19.18 -3.40 3.93
CA ALA A 21 19.70 -3.38 5.30
C ALA A 21 19.31 -2.08 6.01
N CYS A 22 18.17 -1.51 5.60
CA CYS A 22 17.62 -0.28 6.16
C CYS A 22 16.14 -0.44 6.55
N ASP A 23 15.37 -1.30 5.88
CA ASP A 23 13.98 -1.54 6.30
C ASP A 23 13.96 -2.48 7.51
N GLY A 24 13.28 -2.05 8.58
CA GLY A 24 13.22 -2.76 9.85
C GLY A 24 11.98 -3.64 9.99
N PRO A 25 11.95 -4.59 10.94
CA PRO A 25 10.84 -5.55 11.09
C PRO A 25 9.49 -4.92 11.45
N LYS A 26 9.45 -3.67 11.90
CA LYS A 26 8.21 -2.94 12.19
C LYS A 26 7.74 -2.15 10.98
N GLU A 27 8.67 -1.60 10.21
CA GLU A 27 8.40 -1.02 8.88
C GLU A 27 7.78 -2.07 7.97
N ASP A 28 8.45 -3.21 7.76
CA ASP A 28 7.94 -4.33 6.94
C ASP A 28 6.52 -4.75 7.37
N ALA A 29 6.30 -4.89 8.67
CA ALA A 29 5.01 -5.32 9.20
C ALA A 29 3.92 -4.24 9.09
N ALA A 30 4.31 -2.96 9.09
CA ALA A 30 3.38 -1.85 8.93
C ALA A 30 3.03 -1.64 7.45
N GLU A 31 4.01 -1.76 6.55
CA GLU A 31 3.85 -1.80 5.10
C GLU A 31 2.90 -2.94 4.71
N ASP A 32 3.19 -4.19 5.09
CA ASP A 32 2.37 -5.38 4.78
C ASP A 32 0.89 -5.18 5.17
N VAL A 33 0.65 -4.56 6.33
CA VAL A 33 -0.70 -4.31 6.85
C VAL A 33 -1.35 -3.11 6.16
N GLY A 34 -0.58 -2.09 5.83
CA GLY A 34 -1.02 -0.90 5.13
C GLY A 34 -1.44 -1.23 3.70
N GLU A 35 -0.57 -1.90 2.95
CA GLU A 35 -0.83 -2.34 1.58
C GLU A 35 -2.05 -3.25 1.49
N GLN A 36 -2.16 -4.26 2.36
CA GLN A 36 -3.36 -5.12 2.38
C GLN A 36 -4.66 -4.35 2.66
N GLN A 37 -4.61 -3.30 3.48
CA GLN A 37 -5.78 -2.44 3.70
C GLN A 37 -6.09 -1.59 2.48
N ALA A 38 -5.07 -1.03 1.82
CA ALA A 38 -5.21 -0.24 0.61
C ALA A 38 -5.78 -1.08 -0.53
N GLU A 39 -5.29 -2.31 -0.73
CA GLU A 39 -5.82 -3.25 -1.74
C GLU A 39 -7.32 -3.52 -1.54
N VAL A 40 -7.78 -3.78 -0.31
CA VAL A 40 -9.20 -4.02 -0.03
C VAL A 40 -10.06 -2.80 -0.38
N VAL A 41 -9.56 -1.59 -0.13
CA VAL A 41 -10.28 -0.35 -0.49
C VAL A 41 -10.28 -0.17 -2.01
N ASN A 42 -9.15 -0.41 -2.68
CA ASN A 42 -9.04 -0.32 -4.12
C ASN A 42 -10.01 -1.29 -4.82
N GLU A 43 -10.01 -2.57 -4.44
CA GLU A 43 -10.93 -3.58 -5.00
C GLU A 43 -12.40 -3.18 -4.81
N GLN A 44 -12.74 -2.58 -3.67
CA GLN A 44 -14.08 -2.08 -3.41
C GLN A 44 -14.42 -0.84 -4.24
N ALA A 45 -13.47 0.09 -4.41
CA ALA A 45 -13.64 1.31 -5.21
C ALA A 45 -13.81 0.96 -6.69
N GLU A 46 -12.97 0.07 -7.23
CA GLU A 46 -13.10 -0.47 -8.59
C GLU A 46 -14.47 -1.11 -8.81
N ALA A 47 -14.93 -1.96 -7.88
CA ALA A 47 -16.24 -2.59 -7.99
C ALA A 47 -17.39 -1.57 -8.00
N MET A 48 -17.24 -0.44 -7.32
CA MET A 48 -18.22 0.66 -7.34
C MET A 48 -18.15 1.49 -8.63
N GLU A 49 -16.95 1.70 -9.20
CA GLU A 49 -16.76 2.34 -10.51
C GLU A 49 -17.41 1.49 -11.61
N ASP A 50 -17.09 0.20 -11.65
CA ASP A 50 -17.66 -0.77 -12.59
C ASP A 50 -19.20 -0.87 -12.50
N ALA A 51 -19.74 -0.72 -11.29
CA ALA A 51 -21.19 -0.68 -11.05
C ALA A 51 -21.83 0.68 -11.44
N GLY A 52 -21.04 1.66 -11.85
CA GLY A 52 -21.47 3.03 -12.17
C GLY A 52 -21.93 3.83 -10.96
N GLN A 53 -21.52 3.44 -9.75
CA GLN A 53 -21.91 4.10 -8.50
C GLN A 53 -21.02 5.31 -8.19
N ILE A 54 -19.76 5.28 -8.63
CA ILE A 54 -18.80 6.37 -8.51
C ILE A 54 -18.12 6.60 -9.86
N THR A 55 -17.54 7.78 -10.05
CA THR A 55 -16.71 8.07 -11.23
C THR A 55 -15.27 7.63 -11.00
N ASP A 56 -14.49 7.44 -12.06
CA ASP A 56 -13.03 7.20 -12.00
C ASP A 56 -12.33 8.15 -11.01
N ALA A 57 -12.59 9.47 -11.11
CA ALA A 57 -11.96 10.44 -10.22
C ALA A 57 -12.32 10.31 -8.72
N GLN A 58 -13.42 9.61 -8.41
CA GLN A 58 -13.81 9.30 -7.04
C GLN A 58 -13.19 7.98 -6.57
N GLU A 59 -13.05 7.01 -7.47
CA GLU A 59 -12.31 5.77 -7.22
C GLU A 59 -10.83 6.09 -6.96
N ASP A 60 -10.18 6.83 -7.86
CA ASP A 60 -8.82 7.38 -7.68
C ASP A 60 -8.67 8.02 -6.30
N ALA A 61 -9.57 8.94 -5.93
CA ALA A 61 -9.48 9.65 -4.66
C ALA A 61 -9.69 8.75 -3.42
N MET A 62 -10.39 7.63 -3.56
CA MET A 62 -10.58 6.64 -2.50
C MET A 62 -9.34 5.77 -2.34
N THR A 63 -8.75 5.33 -3.46
CA THR A 63 -7.52 4.55 -3.49
C THR A 63 -6.34 5.38 -2.99
N ASP A 64 -6.16 6.61 -3.50
CA ASP A 64 -5.12 7.56 -3.04
C ASP A 64 -5.20 7.78 -1.52
N ALA A 65 -6.40 7.95 -0.97
CA ALA A 65 -6.57 8.15 0.47
C ALA A 65 -6.25 6.89 1.31
N ALA A 66 -6.37 5.71 0.72
CA ALA A 66 -6.01 4.45 1.36
C ALA A 66 -4.49 4.21 1.30
N GLU A 67 -3.86 4.53 0.16
CA GLU A 67 -2.40 4.53 -0.02
C GLU A 67 -1.74 5.56 0.93
N ASP A 68 -2.22 6.80 1.00
CA ASP A 68 -1.73 7.82 1.95
C ASP A 68 -1.74 7.32 3.41
N LYS A 69 -2.71 6.48 3.75
CA LYS A 69 -2.81 5.88 5.08
C LYS A 69 -1.81 4.72 5.25
N ALA A 70 -1.58 3.92 4.20
CA ALA A 70 -0.56 2.88 4.18
C ALA A 70 0.83 3.48 4.39
N ASP A 71 1.16 4.52 3.61
CA ASP A 71 2.41 5.28 3.72
C ASP A 71 2.62 5.84 5.14
N ALA A 72 1.56 6.40 5.75
CA ALA A 72 1.64 6.90 7.12
C ALA A 72 1.87 5.78 8.17
N MET A 73 1.46 4.53 7.87
CA MET A 73 1.73 3.38 8.72
C MET A 73 3.17 2.90 8.54
N GLU A 74 3.68 2.85 7.31
CA GLU A 74 5.08 2.57 6.98
C GLU A 74 6.02 3.56 7.67
N GLU A 75 5.80 4.87 7.52
CA GLU A 75 6.62 5.92 8.17
C GLU A 75 6.61 5.78 9.70
N ALA A 76 5.49 5.36 10.28
CA ALA A 76 5.40 5.08 11.71
C ALA A 76 6.18 3.80 12.12
N GLY A 77 6.19 2.79 11.26
CA GLY A 77 7.02 1.59 11.39
C GLY A 77 8.51 1.91 11.31
N GLU A 78 8.93 2.64 10.28
CA GLU A 78 10.29 3.12 10.07
C GLU A 78 10.79 3.94 11.28
N ALA A 79 9.96 4.88 11.77
CA ALA A 79 10.29 5.66 12.96
C ALA A 79 10.45 4.78 14.22
N ALA A 80 9.66 3.71 14.33
CA ALA A 80 9.74 2.77 15.44
C ALA A 80 10.98 1.87 15.36
N ASP A 81 11.46 1.55 14.17
CA ASP A 81 12.71 0.81 13.95
C ASP A 81 13.95 1.67 14.17
N ASN A 82 13.97 2.88 13.61
CA ASN A 82 15.00 3.87 13.90
C ASN A 82 15.14 4.14 15.42
N ALA A 83 14.01 4.22 16.14
CA ALA A 83 14.02 4.37 17.60
C ALA A 83 14.54 3.13 18.35
N ALA A 84 14.44 1.95 17.74
CA ALA A 84 14.98 0.70 18.28
C ALA A 84 16.45 0.47 17.88
N GLY A 85 17.04 1.33 17.04
CA GLY A 85 18.40 1.20 16.54
C GLY A 85 18.55 0.14 15.46
N ASN A 86 17.45 -0.18 14.78
CA ASN A 86 17.45 -0.91 13.50
C ASN A 86 17.53 0.11 12.37
#